data_AF-A0A2V7VLN0-F1
#
_entry.id   AF-A0A2V7VLN0-F1
#
_cell.length_a   1.000
_cell.length_b   1.000
_cell.length_c   1.000
_cell.angle_alpha   90.00
_cell.angle_beta   90.00
_cell.angle_gamma   90.00
#
_symmetry.space_group_name_H-M   'P 1'
#
loop_
_entity.id
_entity.type
_entity.pdbx_description
1 polymer ?
#
loop_
_entity_poly.entity_id
_entity_poly.type
_entity_poly.pdbx_seq_one_letter_code
_entity_poly.pdbx_strand_id
1 'polypeptide(L)'
;MHTEAVLETAARVMAPYLGENMARASARAHCQKLGIEGGQVTREKAEALLTKLATGLSVFVGREKAAAIVEEIRQALAGMSTP
;
A
#
# COMPACT_ATOMS: atom_id res chain seq x y z
N MET A 1 8.92 -9.11 -4.70
CA MET A 1 9.12 -8.11 -3.61
C MET A 1 8.89 -8.78 -2.26
N HIS A 2 9.56 -8.38 -1.19
CA HIS A 2 9.27 -8.91 0.17
C HIS A 2 8.07 -8.22 0.80
N THR A 3 7.25 -8.96 1.56
CA THR A 3 6.03 -8.46 2.21
C THR A 3 6.30 -7.23 3.09
N GLU A 4 7.35 -7.26 3.90
CA GLU A 4 7.72 -6.15 4.79
C GLU A 4 8.06 -4.89 4.01
N ALA A 5 8.86 -5.00 2.95
CA ALA A 5 9.21 -3.87 2.12
C ALA A 5 8.00 -3.24 1.41
N VAL A 6 7.01 -4.05 1.00
CA VAL A 6 5.74 -3.54 0.44
C VAL A 6 4.95 -2.78 1.49
N LEU A 7 4.86 -3.33 2.71
CA LEU A 7 4.14 -2.72 3.83
C LEU A 7 4.76 -1.38 4.22
N GLU A 8 6.08 -1.34 4.40
CA GLU A 8 6.81 -0.13 4.75
C GLU A 8 6.70 0.95 3.68
N THR A 9 6.80 0.56 2.40
CA THR A 9 6.66 1.50 1.28
C THR A 9 5.27 2.12 1.26
N ALA A 10 4.21 1.31 1.36
CA ALA A 10 2.85 1.82 1.41
C ALA A 10 2.61 2.70 2.64
N ALA A 11 3.09 2.29 3.82
CA ALA A 11 2.94 3.06 5.05
C ALA A 11 3.66 4.41 4.97
N ARG A 12 4.88 4.45 4.42
CA ARG A 12 5.66 5.68 4.25
C ARG A 12 4.95 6.70 3.36
N VAL A 13 4.38 6.26 2.25
CA VAL A 13 3.65 7.14 1.32
C VAL A 13 2.34 7.64 1.93
N MET A 14 1.64 6.80 2.71
CA MET A 14 0.39 7.18 3.37
C MET A 14 0.57 8.03 4.64
N ALA A 15 1.73 7.94 5.31
CA ALA A 15 1.96 8.58 6.61
C ALA A 15 1.70 10.10 6.65
N PRO A 16 2.07 10.91 5.63
CA PRO A 16 1.76 12.34 5.59
C PRO A 16 0.25 12.66 5.58
N TYR A 17 -0.58 11.68 5.21
CA TYR A 17 -2.02 11.86 5.05
C TYR A 17 -2.82 11.26 6.21
N LEU A 18 -2.34 10.15 6.78
CA LEU A 18 -3.06 9.39 7.82
C LEU A 18 -2.40 9.46 9.21
N GLY A 19 -1.14 9.89 9.28
CA GLY A 19 -0.28 9.67 10.44
C GLY A 19 0.38 8.28 10.41
N GLU A 20 1.59 8.19 10.97
CA GLU A 20 2.46 7.00 10.84
C GLU A 20 1.82 5.71 11.39
N ASN A 21 1.26 5.77 12.60
CA ASN A 21 0.64 4.61 13.25
C ASN A 21 -0.54 4.07 12.44
N MET A 22 -1.40 4.96 11.93
CA MET A 22 -2.55 4.56 11.13
C MET A 22 -2.13 4.01 9.77
N ALA A 23 -1.15 4.63 9.12
CA ALA A 23 -0.64 4.16 7.83
C ALA A 23 -0.07 2.73 7.94
N ARG A 24 0.75 2.46 8.97
CA ARG A 24 1.29 1.11 9.25
C ARG A 24 0.18 0.11 9.57
N ALA A 25 -0.76 0.47 10.43
CA ALA A 25 -1.87 -0.40 10.82
C ALA A 25 -2.77 -0.74 9.62
N SER A 26 -3.09 0.24 8.78
CA SER A 26 -3.90 0.06 7.57
C SER A 26 -3.21 -0.86 6.56
N ALA A 27 -1.94 -0.58 6.23
CA ALA A 27 -1.16 -1.42 5.31
C ALA A 27 -1.09 -2.87 5.80
N ARG A 28 -0.79 -3.08 7.09
CA ARG A 28 -0.73 -4.41 7.70
C ARG A 28 -2.07 -5.14 7.64
N ALA A 29 -3.15 -4.47 8.02
CA ALA A 29 -4.49 -5.07 8.05
C ALA A 29 -4.96 -5.50 6.65
N HIS A 30 -4.63 -4.72 5.61
CA HIS A 30 -4.96 -5.09 4.24
C HIS A 30 -4.08 -6.23 3.71
N CYS A 31 -2.79 -6.26 4.03
CA CYS A 31 -1.92 -7.40 3.70
C CYS A 31 -2.43 -8.71 4.33
N GLN A 32 -2.79 -8.69 5.62
CA GLN A 32 -3.35 -9.86 6.32
C GLN A 32 -4.66 -10.33 5.66
N LYS A 33 -5.59 -9.40 5.36
CA LYS A 33 -6.85 -9.73 4.68
C LYS A 33 -6.67 -10.34 3.28
N LEU A 34 -5.54 -10.06 2.63
CA LEU A 34 -5.21 -10.58 1.30
C LEU A 34 -4.30 -11.82 1.35
N GLY A 35 -3.97 -12.34 2.53
CA GLY A 35 -3.03 -13.46 2.68
C GLY A 35 -1.64 -13.12 2.16
N ILE A 36 -1.21 -11.88 2.37
CA ILE A 36 0.15 -11.40 2.08
C ILE A 36 0.92 -11.44 3.39
N GLU A 37 1.53 -12.60 3.69
CA GLU A 37 2.26 -12.84 4.94
C GLU A 37 3.62 -13.49 4.66
N GLY A 38 4.67 -12.99 5.33
CA GLY A 38 5.96 -13.68 5.52
C GLY A 38 6.79 -14.02 4.26
N GLY A 39 6.34 -13.63 3.07
CA GLY A 39 6.92 -14.13 1.82
C GLY A 39 7.01 -13.10 0.70
N GLN A 40 7.15 -13.62 -0.52
CA GLN A 40 7.17 -12.79 -1.71
C GLN A 40 5.77 -12.34 -2.11
N VAL A 41 5.65 -11.04 -2.40
CA VAL A 41 4.47 -10.40 -2.97
C VAL A 41 4.64 -10.39 -4.49
N THR A 42 3.70 -11.02 -5.18
CA THR A 42 3.59 -10.94 -6.63
C THR A 42 3.00 -9.59 -7.04
N ARG A 43 3.13 -9.24 -8.32
CA ARG A 43 2.56 -8.01 -8.85
C ARG A 43 1.03 -7.97 -8.69
N GLU A 44 0.37 -9.09 -8.91
CA GLU A 44 -1.08 -9.22 -8.78
C GLU A 44 -1.54 -8.98 -7.34
N LYS A 45 -0.82 -9.53 -6.35
CA LYS A 45 -1.10 -9.29 -4.93
C LYS A 45 -0.86 -7.82 -4.54
N ALA A 46 0.17 -7.19 -5.09
CA ALA A 46 0.42 -5.77 -4.87
C ALA A 46 -0.70 -4.89 -5.45
N GLU A 47 -1.16 -5.14 -6.68
CA GLU A 47 -2.29 -4.37 -7.25
C GLU A 47 -3.61 -4.60 -6.49
N ALA A 48 -3.84 -5.82 -5.99
CA ALA A 48 -4.99 -6.09 -5.13
C ALA A 48 -4.94 -5.28 -3.81
N LEU A 49 -3.75 -5.17 -3.21
CA LEU A 49 -3.53 -4.32 -2.03
C LEU A 49 -3.81 -2.85 -2.35
N LEU A 50 -3.26 -2.32 -3.45
CA LEU A 50 -3.47 -0.94 -3.89
C LEU A 50 -4.95 -0.62 -4.11
N THR A 51 -5.71 -1.55 -4.69
CA THR A 51 -7.16 -1.41 -4.88
C THR A 51 -7.92 -1.29 -3.55
N LYS A 52 -7.53 -2.10 -2.55
CA LYS A 52 -8.15 -2.03 -1.21
C LYS A 52 -7.78 -0.73 -0.49
N LEU A 53 -6.53 -0.29 -0.59
CA LEU A 53 -6.08 0.99 -0.02
C LEU A 53 -6.80 2.16 -0.68
N ALA A 54 -6.96 2.18 -2.01
CA ALA A 54 -7.69 3.21 -2.74
C ALA A 54 -9.12 3.40 -2.21
N THR A 55 -9.80 2.29 -1.91
CA THR A 55 -11.17 2.31 -1.37
C THR A 55 -11.21 2.99 0.00
N GLY A 56 -10.32 2.62 0.92
CA GLY A 56 -10.26 3.20 2.27
C GLY A 56 -9.81 4.66 2.26
N LEU A 57 -8.77 4.98 1.48
CA LEU A 57 -8.25 6.34 1.33
C LEU A 57 -9.29 7.28 0.74
N SER A 58 -10.10 6.82 -0.22
CA SER A 58 -11.14 7.66 -0.84
C SER A 58 -12.15 8.22 0.16
N VAL A 59 -12.40 7.50 1.26
CA VAL A 59 -13.30 7.94 2.35
C VAL A 59 -12.63 9.02 3.21
N PHE A 60 -11.31 8.94 3.40
CA PHE A 60 -10.58 9.82 4.32
C PHE A 60 -10.06 11.10 3.65
N VAL A 61 -9.53 10.99 2.43
CA VAL A 61 -8.88 12.10 1.70
C VAL A 61 -9.61 12.52 0.42
N GLY A 62 -10.71 11.85 0.09
CA GLY A 62 -11.42 12.04 -1.19
C GLY A 62 -10.81 11.26 -2.35
N ARG A 63 -11.60 11.05 -3.40
CA ARG A 63 -11.25 10.14 -4.53
C ARG A 63 -10.01 10.56 -5.30
N GLU A 64 -9.88 11.85 -5.64
CA GLU A 64 -8.76 12.35 -6.43
C GLU A 64 -7.43 12.19 -5.69
N LYS A 65 -7.41 12.58 -4.41
CA LYS A 65 -6.21 12.45 -3.58
C LYS A 65 -5.85 10.99 -3.33
N ALA A 66 -6.85 10.13 -3.10
CA ALA A 66 -6.63 8.69 -2.95
C ALA A 66 -6.00 8.06 -4.21
N ALA A 67 -6.47 8.44 -5.40
CA ALA A 67 -5.89 7.98 -6.66
C ALA A 67 -4.43 8.40 -6.82
N ALA A 68 -4.11 9.66 -6.50
CA ALA A 68 -2.73 10.17 -6.54
C ALA A 68 -1.80 9.43 -5.57
N ILE A 69 -2.24 9.23 -4.32
CA ILE A 69 -1.47 8.49 -3.30
C ILE A 69 -1.20 7.05 -3.76
N VAL A 70 -2.22 6.37 -4.31
CA VAL A 70 -2.09 4.98 -4.76
C VAL A 70 -1.16 4.86 -5.97
N GLU A 71 -1.18 5.83 -6.88
CA GLU A 71 -0.22 5.88 -7.99
C GLU A 71 1.22 6.09 -7.49
N GLU A 72 1.43 6.93 -6.47
CA GLU A 72 2.74 7.10 -5.85
C GLU A 72 3.25 5.79 -5.21
N ILE A 73 2.38 5.05 -4.50
CA ILE A 73 2.73 3.72 -3.97
C ILE A 73 3.08 2.78 -5.12
N ARG A 74 2.28 2.75 -6.19
CA ARG A 74 2.52 1.89 -7.36
C ARG A 74 3.90 2.15 -7.97
N GLN A 75 4.26 3.42 -8.18
CA GLN A 75 5.55 3.79 -8.72
C GLN A 75 6.70 3.38 -7.80
N ALA A 76 6.55 3.57 -6.49
CA ALA A 76 7.55 3.15 -5.51
C ALA A 76 7.77 1.62 -5.53
N LEU A 77 6.69 0.84 -5.63
CA LEU A 77 6.77 -0.63 -5.71
C LEU A 77 7.36 -1.12 -7.04
N ALA A 78 7.09 -0.42 -8.14
CA ALA A 78 7.67 -0.74 -9.45
C ALA A 78 9.21 -0.60 -9.42
N GLY A 79 9.74 0.43 -8.77
CA GLY A 79 11.18 0.62 -8.59
C GLY A 79 11.87 -0.50 -7.79
N MET A 80 11.14 -1.15 -6.88
CA MET A 80 11.62 -2.29 -6.09
C MET A 80 11.64 -3.62 -6.85
N SER A 81 11.05 -3.65 -8.06
CA SER A 81 10.93 -4.87 -8.88
C SER A 81 12.03 -4.97 -9.95
N THR A 82 13.03 -4.09 -9.91
CA THR A 82 14.20 -4.12 -10.80
C THR A 82 15.15 -5.24 -10.34
N PRO A 83 15.64 -6.12 -11.25
CA PRO A 83 16.56 -7.21 -10.92
C PRO A 83 17.89 -6.73 -10.36
#